data_AF-A0A932W4D2-F1
#
_entry.id   AF-A0A932W4D2-F1
#
_cell.length_a   1.000
_cell.length_b   1.000
_cell.length_c   1.000
_cell.angle_alpha   90.00
_cell.angle_beta   90.00
_cell.angle_gamma   90.00
#
_symmetry.space_group_name_H-M   'P 1'
#
loop_
_entity.id
_entity.type
_entity.pdbx_description
1 polymer ?
#
loop_
_entity_poly.entity_id
_entity_poly.type
_entity_poly.pdbx_seq_one_letter_code
_entity_poly.pdbx_strand_id
1 'polypeptide(L)'
;MNPVDLTRTELGAREWLRAHQRVAPAAFAPSAAPSLEGKKLRKAAMDFESLLIASLWQSMQSDSLGATEAESDPGADTLKQLGVQAMSTALAAAGGLGIGQLLLRQLVPAVERKSSVVGPDLPLLDVHKAAVSAYK
;
A
#
# COMPACT_ATOMS: atom_id res chain seq x y z
N MET A 1 -59.42 40.78 18.97
CA MET A 1 -58.93 40.14 17.74
C MET A 1 -57.56 40.71 17.41
N ASN A 2 -56.50 39.90 17.45
CA ASN A 2 -55.17 40.30 16.98
C ASN A 2 -54.96 39.77 15.56
N PRO A 3 -54.49 40.58 14.60
CA PRO A 3 -54.17 40.10 13.27
C PRO A 3 -52.92 39.22 13.33
N VAL A 4 -53.02 38.05 12.70
CA VAL A 4 -51.97 37.04 12.64
C VAL A 4 -50.78 37.62 11.86
N ASP A 5 -49.64 37.68 12.53
CA ASP A 5 -48.35 38.11 12.00
C ASP A 5 -47.82 37.06 11.00
N LEU A 6 -47.87 37.39 9.71
CA LEU A 6 -47.49 36.53 8.59
C LEU A 6 -45.97 36.58 8.28
N THR A 7 -45.12 37.10 9.17
CA THR A 7 -43.69 37.29 8.88
C THR A 7 -42.77 36.17 9.41
N ARG A 8 -43.32 35.09 9.98
CA ARG A 8 -42.54 34.03 10.67
C ARG A 8 -42.22 32.78 9.83
N THR A 9 -42.13 32.87 8.51
CA THR A 9 -41.93 31.66 7.68
C THR A 9 -40.86 31.75 6.58
N GLU A 10 -40.11 32.86 6.49
CA GLU A 10 -39.08 33.02 5.46
C GLU A 10 -37.66 32.64 5.93
N LEU A 11 -37.46 32.36 7.23
CA LEU A 11 -36.13 32.03 7.78
C LEU A 11 -35.76 30.54 7.78
N GLY A 12 -36.67 29.64 7.39
CA GLY A 12 -36.37 28.21 7.32
C GLY A 12 -35.71 27.80 6.01
N ALA A 13 -36.16 28.32 4.86
CA ALA A 13 -35.82 27.76 3.55
C ALA A 13 -34.34 27.91 3.16
N ARG A 14 -33.61 28.88 3.74
CA ARG A 14 -32.20 29.14 3.41
C ARG A 14 -31.20 28.39 4.30
N GLU A 15 -31.64 27.84 5.43
CA GLU A 15 -30.82 26.97 6.30
C GLU A 15 -30.82 25.51 5.83
N TRP A 16 -31.94 25.00 5.30
CA TRP A 16 -32.01 23.66 4.70
C TRP A 16 -31.07 23.49 3.49
N LEU A 17 -30.76 24.58 2.78
CA LEU A 17 -29.83 24.58 1.64
C LEU A 17 -28.34 24.56 2.05
N ARG A 18 -27.99 24.91 3.30
CA ARG A 18 -26.61 24.78 3.83
C ARG A 18 -26.36 23.42 4.48
N ALA A 19 -27.38 22.79 5.06
CA ALA A 19 -27.26 21.47 5.67
C ALA A 19 -26.98 20.34 4.65
N HIS A 20 -27.26 20.57 3.36
CA HIS A 20 -26.96 19.65 2.26
C HIS A 20 -25.73 20.05 1.46
N GLN A 21 -24.82 20.84 2.04
CA GLN A 21 -23.51 21.07 1.43
C GLN A 21 -22.74 19.75 1.46
N ARG A 22 -22.96 19.00 0.37
CA ARG A 22 -22.29 17.78 -0.06
C ARG A 22 -20.84 17.78 0.46
N VAL A 23 -20.52 16.73 1.21
CA VAL A 23 -19.15 16.24 1.34
C VAL A 23 -18.59 16.19 -0.08
N ALA A 24 -17.69 17.11 -0.40
CA ALA A 24 -16.98 17.07 -1.67
C ALA A 24 -16.29 15.69 -1.72
N PRO A 25 -16.35 14.94 -2.83
CA PRO A 25 -15.40 13.86 -3.00
C PRO A 25 -14.03 14.51 -2.86
N ALA A 26 -13.26 14.08 -1.86
CA ALA A 26 -11.89 14.54 -1.69
C ALA A 26 -11.24 14.46 -3.07
N ALA A 27 -10.94 15.63 -3.64
CA ALA A 27 -10.23 15.68 -4.90
C ALA A 27 -9.02 14.76 -4.72
N PHE A 28 -8.84 13.83 -5.64
CA PHE A 28 -7.64 13.02 -5.74
C PHE A 28 -6.49 14.03 -5.90
N ALA A 29 -5.93 14.47 -4.78
CA ALA A 29 -4.71 15.26 -4.78
C ALA A 29 -3.73 14.37 -5.53
N PRO A 30 -3.08 14.87 -6.60
CA PRO A 30 -2.07 14.09 -7.28
C PRO A 30 -1.03 13.73 -6.23
N SER A 31 -1.03 12.45 -5.84
CA SER A 31 -0.04 11.88 -4.94
C SER A 31 1.31 12.34 -5.47
N ALA A 32 2.07 13.04 -4.61
CA ALA A 32 3.37 13.56 -4.92
C ALA A 32 4.16 12.50 -5.70
N ALA A 33 4.89 12.93 -6.73
CA ALA A 33 5.62 12.04 -7.63
C ALA A 33 6.28 10.89 -6.84
N PRO A 34 6.11 9.62 -7.26
CA PRO A 34 6.43 8.48 -6.43
C PRO A 34 7.88 8.58 -5.96
N SER A 35 8.06 8.72 -4.66
CA SER A 35 9.37 8.77 -4.03
C SER A 35 10.18 7.54 -4.44
N LEU A 36 11.51 7.65 -4.46
CA LEU A 36 12.37 6.49 -4.77
C LEU A 36 12.05 5.30 -3.84
N GLU A 37 11.69 5.57 -2.59
CA GLU A 37 11.22 4.57 -1.64
C GLU A 37 9.87 3.97 -2.04
N GLY A 38 8.91 4.78 -2.49
CA GLY A 38 7.62 4.30 -3.01
C GLY A 38 7.76 3.40 -4.24
N LYS A 39 8.71 3.69 -5.13
CA LYS A 39 9.04 2.83 -6.28
C LYS A 39 9.65 1.50 -5.85
N LYS A 40 10.58 1.52 -4.88
CA LYS A 40 11.18 0.30 -4.30
C LYS A 40 10.14 -0.55 -3.57
N LEU A 41 9.25 0.08 -2.82
CA LEU A 41 8.15 -0.60 -2.13
C LEU A 41 7.20 -1.27 -3.12
N ARG A 42 6.83 -0.57 -4.20
CA ARG A 42 6.00 -1.14 -5.28
C ARG A 42 6.65 -2.36 -5.90
N LYS A 43 7.94 -2.27 -6.22
CA LYS A 43 8.68 -3.42 -6.76
C LYS A 43 8.69 -4.59 -5.78
N ALA A 44 9.05 -4.35 -4.52
CA ALA A 44 9.08 -5.38 -3.49
C ALA A 44 7.71 -6.04 -3.27
N ALA A 45 6.63 -5.27 -3.33
CA ALA A 45 5.26 -5.79 -3.20
C ALA A 45 4.87 -6.69 -4.37
N MET A 46 5.25 -6.32 -5.61
CA MET A 46 5.05 -7.15 -6.80
C MET A 46 5.92 -8.42 -6.76
N ASP A 47 7.19 -8.29 -6.36
CA ASP A 47 8.11 -9.43 -6.24
C ASP A 47 7.60 -10.43 -5.18
N PHE A 48 7.08 -9.95 -4.05
CA PHE A 48 6.45 -10.80 -3.02
C PHE A 48 5.25 -11.58 -3.56
N GLU A 49 4.34 -10.91 -4.29
CA GLU A 49 3.18 -11.56 -4.89
C GLU A 49 3.59 -12.61 -5.93
N SER A 50 4.67 -12.37 -6.68
CA SER A 50 5.20 -13.37 -7.62
C SER A 50 5.67 -14.65 -6.93
N LEU A 51 6.33 -14.52 -5.77
CA LEU A 51 6.80 -15.67 -4.99
C LEU A 51 5.62 -16.45 -4.39
N LEU A 52 4.59 -15.74 -3.91
CA LEU A 52 3.36 -16.38 -3.41
C LEU A 52 2.64 -17.17 -4.50
N ILE A 53 2.47 -16.60 -5.68
CA ILE A 53 1.82 -17.27 -6.82
C ILE A 53 2.64 -18.49 -7.24
N ALA A 54 3.96 -18.37 -7.34
CA ALA A 54 4.83 -19.48 -7.67
C ALA A 54 4.73 -20.62 -6.65
N SER A 55 4.72 -20.29 -5.35
CA SER A 55 4.57 -21.27 -4.27
C SER A 55 3.22 -21.99 -4.31
N LEU A 56 2.13 -21.25 -4.57
CA LEU A 56 0.80 -21.82 -4.68
C LEU A 56 0.68 -22.76 -5.88
N TRP A 57 1.25 -22.35 -7.01
CA TRP A 57 1.28 -23.18 -8.21
C TRP A 57 2.09 -24.47 -8.00
N GLN A 58 3.22 -24.37 -7.30
CA GLN A 58 4.02 -25.54 -6.97
C GLN A 58 3.27 -26.52 -6.07
N SER A 59 2.53 -26.05 -5.06
CA SER A 59 1.72 -26.92 -4.20
C SER A 59 0.53 -27.54 -4.94
N MET A 60 -0.10 -26.81 -5.87
CA MET A 60 -1.16 -27.37 -6.70
C MET A 60 -0.66 -28.48 -7.61
N GLN A 61 0.56 -28.36 -8.15
CA GLN A 61 1.14 -29.41 -8.98
C GLN A 61 1.54 -30.66 -8.17
N SER A 62 2.00 -30.50 -6.93
CA SER A 62 2.29 -31.65 -6.07
C SER A 62 1.03 -32.40 -5.68
N ASP A 63 -0.11 -31.72 -5.54
CA ASP A 63 -1.37 -32.33 -5.11
C ASP A 63 -2.22 -32.85 -6.27
N SER A 64 -2.17 -32.19 -7.45
CA SER A 64 -3.01 -32.51 -8.61
C SER A 64 -2.40 -33.57 -9.55
N LEU A 65 -1.08 -33.77 -9.52
CA LEU A 65 -0.41 -34.76 -10.34
C LEU A 65 -0.11 -35.98 -9.48
N GLY A 66 -1.14 -36.81 -9.26
CA GLY A 66 -0.91 -38.18 -8.86
C GLY A 66 0.15 -38.77 -9.77
N ALA A 67 1.26 -39.19 -9.17
CA ALA A 67 2.45 -39.70 -9.82
C ALA A 67 2.10 -40.73 -10.90
N THR A 68 1.97 -40.27 -12.13
CA THR A 68 2.17 -41.13 -13.29
C THR A 68 3.65 -41.03 -13.54
N GLU A 69 4.35 -42.13 -13.28
CA GLU A 69 5.80 -42.29 -13.44
C GLU A 69 6.19 -42.25 -14.94
N ALA A 70 5.76 -41.22 -15.66
CA ALA A 70 6.33 -40.85 -16.94
C ALA A 70 7.61 -40.06 -16.62
N GLU A 71 8.76 -40.68 -16.89
CA GLU A 71 10.13 -40.16 -16.75
C GLU A 71 10.21 -38.65 -16.42
N SER A 72 10.56 -38.34 -15.17
CA SER A 72 11.01 -37.00 -14.78
C SER A 72 12.32 -36.73 -15.51
N ASP A 73 12.23 -36.13 -16.69
CA ASP A 73 13.38 -35.53 -17.37
C ASP A 73 13.82 -34.29 -16.56
N PRO A 74 15.05 -34.25 -16.01
CA PRO A 74 15.57 -33.10 -15.29
C PRO A 74 15.51 -31.79 -16.10
N GLY A 75 15.59 -31.89 -17.43
CA GLY A 75 15.41 -30.76 -18.33
C GLY A 75 13.98 -30.22 -18.32
N ALA A 76 12.99 -31.11 -18.34
CA ALA A 76 11.57 -30.76 -18.29
C ALA A 76 11.20 -30.11 -16.95
N ASP A 77 11.72 -30.61 -15.82
CA ASP A 77 11.47 -30.01 -14.50
C ASP A 77 12.08 -28.62 -14.37
N THR A 78 13.28 -28.40 -14.92
CA THR A 78 13.91 -27.07 -14.94
C THR A 78 13.09 -26.09 -15.79
N LEU A 79 12.66 -26.49 -16.99
CA LEU A 79 11.82 -25.67 -17.86
C LEU A 79 10.48 -25.34 -17.21
N LYS A 80 9.88 -26.29 -16.51
CA LYS A 80 8.64 -26.11 -15.74
C LYS A 80 8.83 -25.07 -14.64
N GLN A 81 9.89 -25.16 -13.84
CA GLN A 81 10.19 -24.16 -12.81
C GLN A 81 10.39 -22.75 -13.39
N LEU A 82 11.16 -22.64 -14.48
CA LEU A 82 11.36 -21.36 -15.17
C LEU A 82 10.05 -20.80 -15.72
N GLY A 83 9.21 -21.65 -16.29
CA GLY A 83 7.88 -21.28 -16.80
C GLY A 83 6.97 -20.77 -15.69
N VAL A 84 6.90 -21.48 -14.56
CA VAL A 84 6.12 -21.08 -13.38
C VAL A 84 6.61 -19.74 -12.84
N GLN A 85 7.92 -19.54 -12.72
CA GLN A 85 8.47 -18.29 -12.24
C GLN A 85 8.16 -17.13 -13.18
N ALA A 86 8.37 -17.30 -14.50
CA ALA A 86 8.08 -16.28 -15.49
C ALA A 86 6.59 -15.91 -15.51
N MET A 87 5.71 -16.91 -15.47
CA MET A 87 4.26 -16.71 -15.40
C MET A 87 3.86 -15.99 -14.10
N SER A 88 4.41 -16.39 -12.97
CA SER A 88 4.10 -15.80 -11.67
C SER A 88 4.55 -14.35 -11.56
N THR A 89 5.72 -14.01 -12.11
CA THR A 89 6.21 -12.64 -12.21
C THR A 89 5.33 -11.80 -13.14
N ALA A 90 4.95 -12.33 -14.30
CA ALA A 90 4.06 -11.62 -15.23
C ALA A 90 2.68 -11.36 -14.61
N LEU A 91 2.13 -12.36 -13.91
CA LEU A 91 0.83 -12.25 -13.24
C LEU A 91 0.89 -11.22 -12.10
N ALA A 92 1.92 -11.27 -11.26
CA ALA A 92 2.12 -10.29 -10.19
C ALA A 92 2.32 -8.86 -10.73
N ALA A 93 3.06 -8.69 -11.83
CA ALA A 93 3.24 -7.39 -12.48
C ALA A 93 1.92 -6.83 -13.04
N ALA A 94 1.03 -7.70 -13.53
CA ALA A 94 -0.32 -7.35 -13.96
C ALA A 94 -1.30 -7.14 -12.79
N GLY A 95 -0.91 -7.47 -11.55
CA GLY A 95 -1.72 -7.31 -10.34
C GLY A 95 -2.44 -8.58 -9.87
N GLY A 96 -2.16 -9.74 -10.46
CA GLY A 96 -2.49 -11.10 -10.03
C GLY A 96 -3.69 -11.26 -9.09
N LEU A 97 -3.40 -11.47 -7.81
CA LEU A 97 -4.37 -11.65 -6.72
C LEU A 97 -4.69 -10.32 -6.00
N GLY A 98 -3.97 -9.25 -6.32
CA GLY A 98 -4.12 -7.92 -5.71
C GLY A 98 -3.40 -7.77 -4.38
N ILE A 99 -2.58 -8.74 -3.97
CA ILE A 99 -1.87 -8.72 -2.68
C ILE A 99 -0.79 -7.64 -2.68
N GLY A 100 -0.08 -7.45 -3.79
CA GLY A 100 0.89 -6.36 -3.92
C GLY A 100 0.24 -4.98 -3.75
N GLN A 101 -0.97 -4.80 -4.27
CA GLN A 101 -1.73 -3.55 -4.09
C GLN A 101 -2.19 -3.36 -2.64
N LEU A 102 -2.62 -4.44 -1.99
CA LEU A 102 -2.96 -4.41 -0.56
C LEU A 102 -1.75 -4.00 0.28
N LEU A 103 -0.58 -4.60 0.03
CA LEU A 103 0.67 -4.24 0.70
C LEU A 103 1.02 -2.77 0.48
N LEU A 104 0.90 -2.26 -0.74
CA LEU A 104 1.15 -0.85 -1.01
C LEU A 104 0.24 0.07 -0.20
N ARG A 105 -1.06 -0.25 -0.13
CA ARG A 105 -2.02 0.55 0.64
C ARG A 105 -1.70 0.58 2.14
N GLN A 106 -1.16 -0.51 2.68
CA GLN A 106 -0.81 -0.62 4.10
C GLN A 106 0.57 -0.03 4.42
N LEU A 107 1.55 -0.19 3.52
CA LEU A 107 2.95 0.17 3.80
C LEU A 107 3.32 1.58 3.33
N VAL A 108 2.67 2.14 2.30
CA VAL A 108 2.96 3.50 1.83
C VAL A 108 2.81 4.54 2.96
N PRO A 109 1.73 4.56 3.76
CA PRO A 109 1.59 5.50 4.87
C PRO A 109 2.64 5.32 5.99
N ALA A 110 3.18 4.11 6.15
CA ALA A 110 4.22 3.83 7.13
C ALA A 110 5.60 4.32 6.64
N VAL A 111 5.90 4.14 5.36
CA VAL A 111 7.16 4.59 4.74
C VAL A 111 7.19 6.12 4.64
N GLU A 112 6.09 6.76 4.24
CA GLU A 112 6.00 8.22 4.18
C GLU A 112 6.22 8.87 5.56
N ARG A 113 5.59 8.33 6.62
CA ARG A 113 5.83 8.77 8.00
C ARG A 113 7.27 8.59 8.46
N LYS A 114 7.96 7.55 8.00
CA LYS A 114 9.38 7.32 8.33
C LYS A 114 10.28 8.30 7.58
N SER A 115 9.96 8.62 6.33
CA SER A 115 10.72 9.54 5.48
C SER A 115 10.63 11.00 5.94
N SER A 116 9.52 11.41 6.58
CA SER A 116 9.34 12.75 7.16
C SER A 116 10.05 12.96 8.51
N VAL A 117 10.68 11.93 9.07
CA VAL A 117 11.40 12.01 10.36
C VAL A 117 12.89 12.35 10.19
N VAL A 118 13.35 12.66 8.96
CA VAL A 118 14.75 13.02 8.70
C VAL A 118 14.91 14.49 8.25
N GLY A 119 15.16 15.37 9.24
CA GLY A 119 15.94 16.63 9.17
C GLY A 119 15.20 17.95 9.49
N PRO A 120 15.83 19.04 10.04
CA PRO A 120 17.19 19.24 10.59
C PRO A 120 17.22 19.86 12.04
N ASP A 121 18.43 20.07 12.60
CA ASP A 121 18.77 20.88 13.81
C ASP A 121 18.28 20.43 15.20
N LEU A 122 18.90 19.38 15.74
CA LEU A 122 19.33 19.46 17.13
C LEU A 122 20.81 19.85 17.10
N PRO A 123 21.24 20.90 17.83
CA PRO A 123 22.65 21.21 17.92
C PRO A 123 23.34 19.94 18.42
N LEU A 124 24.44 19.60 17.76
CA LEU A 124 25.34 18.53 18.13
C LEU A 124 25.89 18.81 19.54
N LEU A 125 25.07 18.56 20.56
CA LEU A 125 25.55 18.35 21.90
C LEU A 125 26.26 17.01 21.84
N ASP A 126 27.57 17.10 21.63
CA ASP A 126 28.54 16.05 21.91
C ASP A 126 28.17 15.39 23.23
N VAL A 127 27.39 14.31 23.16
CA VAL A 127 26.97 13.52 24.32
C VAL A 127 28.20 12.96 25.04
N HIS A 128 29.32 12.86 24.33
CA HIS A 128 30.62 12.50 24.89
C HIS A 128 31.27 13.59 25.76
N LYS A 129 30.89 14.87 25.62
CA LYS A 129 31.44 15.96 26.44
C LYS A 129 30.60 16.24 27.70
N ALA A 130 29.30 16.01 27.64
CA ALA A 130 28.39 16.20 28.79
C ALA A 130 28.63 15.15 29.89
N ALA A 131 28.93 13.90 29.53
CA ALA A 131 29.16 12.83 30.51
C ALA A 131 30.46 13.01 31.32
N VAL A 132 31.47 13.69 30.78
CA VAL A 132 32.78 13.87 31.43
C VAL A 132 32.78 15.03 32.44
N SER A 133 31.91 16.03 32.27
CA SER A 133 31.84 17.17 33.19
C SER A 133 30.98 16.93 34.43
N ALA A 134 30.25 15.81 34.51
CA ALA A 134 29.43 15.47 35.67
C ALA A 134 30.19 14.66 36.75
N TYR A 135 31.47 14.36 36.54
CA TYR A 135 32.28 13.52 37.44
C TYR A 135 33.55 14.22 37.96
N LYS A 136 33.55 15.56 38.02
CA LYS A 136 34.64 16.33 38.63
C LYS A 136 34.09 17.46 39.47
#